data_AF-A0A966D511-F1
#
_entry.id   AF-A0A966D511-F1
#
_cell.length_a   1.000
_cell.length_b   1.000
_cell.length_c   1.000
_cell.angle_alpha   90.00
_cell.angle_beta   90.00
_cell.angle_gamma   90.00
#
_symmetry.space_group_name_H-M   'P 1'
#
loop_
_entity.id
_entity.type
_entity.pdbx_description
1 polymer ?
#
loop_
_entity_poly.entity_id
_entity_poly.type
_entity_poly.pdbx_seq_one_letter_code
_entity_poly.pdbx_strand_id
1 'polypeptide(L)'
;WSGLLNTLGRQIVPILLITFYSPQIAGLFAMAQSLLHLPSAFVGQAIGQVFMQRASVARYSGGLQALSLRTYIFLLRLGFFPLLLISFFSPTIFGIILGDRWIEAGAYARLLGPWIAFAFAYSPMSMLYSILDRQGIGLISEVAYILLRIVVFWLGTYAGDPLLSVGLFSIAGFLVLNIRMLDLLVASGTSLKEAFFGTLRIMAEALILLMPPLTVMLHAPGHNHLLFAIIALVSLIYLFRNYKFFLSGGAP
;
A
#
# COMPACT_ATOMS: atom_id res chain seq x y z
N TRP A 1 12.40 -5.06 18.80
CA TRP A 1 12.85 -6.01 17.76
C TRP A 1 12.09 -5.86 16.45
N SER A 2 10.74 -5.91 16.45
CA SER A 2 9.93 -5.68 15.25
C SER A 2 10.17 -4.31 14.57
N GLY A 3 10.33 -3.24 15.36
CA GLY A 3 10.60 -1.89 14.82
C GLY A 3 11.94 -1.78 14.07
N LEU A 4 13.01 -2.38 14.58
CA LEU A 4 14.33 -2.38 13.94
C LEU A 4 14.33 -3.16 12.62
N LEU A 5 13.73 -4.36 12.62
CA LEU A 5 13.61 -5.17 11.40
C LEU A 5 12.75 -4.50 10.34
N ASN A 6 11.69 -3.80 10.74
CA ASN A 6 10.84 -3.07 9.81
C ASN A 6 11.57 -1.85 9.21
N THR A 7 12.39 -1.16 10.00
CA THR A 7 13.25 -0.07 9.51
C THR A 7 14.33 -0.60 8.56
N LEU A 8 14.99 -1.70 8.91
CA LEU A 8 15.97 -2.37 8.04
C LEU A 8 15.31 -2.81 6.73
N GLY A 9 14.13 -3.42 6.79
CA GLY A 9 13.37 -3.84 5.62
C GLY A 9 12.92 -2.69 4.71
N ARG A 10 12.80 -1.46 5.23
CA ARG A 10 12.53 -0.24 4.44
C ARG A 10 13.79 0.37 3.83
N GLN A 11 14.91 0.31 4.55
CA GLN A 11 16.18 0.89 4.09
C GLN A 11 16.99 -0.03 3.18
N ILE A 12 16.64 -1.31 3.13
CA ILE A 12 17.39 -2.29 2.33
C ILE A 12 17.39 -1.92 0.84
N VAL A 13 16.28 -1.43 0.29
CA VAL A 13 16.22 -1.11 -1.15
C VAL A 13 16.99 0.13 -1.54
N PRO A 14 16.88 1.27 -0.84
CA PRO A 14 17.79 2.39 -1.08
C PRO A 14 19.26 1.96 -1.04
N ILE A 15 19.66 1.12 -0.07
CA ILE A 15 21.03 0.61 0.04
C ILE A 15 21.39 -0.26 -1.18
N LEU A 16 20.53 -1.21 -1.56
CA LEU A 16 20.76 -2.06 -2.73
C LEU A 16 20.83 -1.24 -4.03
N LEU A 17 20.01 -0.19 -4.17
CA LEU A 17 20.05 0.70 -5.33
C LEU A 17 21.35 1.49 -5.43
N ILE A 18 21.87 1.99 -4.30
CA ILE A 18 23.18 2.66 -4.27
C ILE A 18 24.29 1.67 -4.68
N THR A 19 24.26 0.45 -4.13
CA THR A 19 25.32 -0.55 -4.33
C THR A 19 25.35 -1.12 -5.74
N PHE A 20 24.19 -1.44 -6.32
CA PHE A 20 24.10 -2.15 -7.60
C PHE A 20 23.85 -1.25 -8.80
N TYR A 21 23.41 0.00 -8.59
CA TYR A 21 23.09 0.94 -9.67
C TYR A 21 23.82 2.27 -9.49
N SER A 22 23.20 3.25 -8.83
CA SER A 22 23.80 4.56 -8.61
C SER A 22 23.13 5.34 -7.47
N PRO A 23 23.84 6.27 -6.82
CA PRO A 23 23.24 7.19 -5.84
C PRO A 23 22.08 8.02 -6.41
N GLN A 24 22.13 8.37 -7.71
CA GLN A 24 21.09 9.13 -8.38
C GLN A 24 19.77 8.34 -8.43
N ILE A 25 19.84 7.08 -8.84
CA ILE A 25 18.68 6.17 -8.87
C ILE A 25 18.10 5.97 -7.48
N ALA A 26 18.96 5.76 -6.48
CA ALA A 26 18.52 5.65 -5.10
C ALA A 26 17.83 6.93 -4.59
N GLY A 27 18.29 8.11 -5.00
CA GLY A 27 17.64 9.39 -4.70
C GLY A 27 16.25 9.52 -5.32
N LEU A 28 16.09 9.13 -6.59
CA LEU A 28 14.79 9.11 -7.29
C LEU A 28 13.80 8.16 -6.59
N PHE A 29 14.26 6.95 -6.25
CA PHE A 29 13.49 5.99 -5.49
C PHE A 29 13.10 6.53 -4.11
N ALA A 30 14.05 7.13 -3.39
CA ALA A 30 13.80 7.66 -2.05
C ALA A 30 12.72 8.76 -2.09
N MET A 31 12.78 9.66 -3.07
CA MET A 31 11.75 10.68 -3.26
C MET A 31 10.38 10.07 -3.58
N ALA A 32 10.34 9.10 -4.50
CA ALA A 32 9.11 8.37 -4.82
C ALA A 32 8.48 7.75 -3.58
N GLN A 33 9.29 7.05 -2.78
CA GLN A 33 8.87 6.41 -1.54
C GLN A 33 8.39 7.45 -0.51
N SER A 34 9.14 8.54 -0.30
CA SER A 34 8.78 9.60 0.64
C SER A 34 7.41 10.21 0.33
N LEU A 35 7.16 10.57 -0.93
CA LEU A 35 5.88 11.18 -1.34
C LEU A 35 4.70 10.23 -1.16
N LEU A 36 4.86 8.95 -1.53
CA LEU A 36 3.79 7.95 -1.39
C LEU A 36 3.49 7.59 0.07
N HIS A 37 4.45 7.74 0.98
CA HIS A 37 4.26 7.45 2.41
C HIS A 37 3.71 8.62 3.23
N LEU A 38 3.60 9.83 2.68
CA LEU A 38 3.06 11.00 3.40
C LEU A 38 1.69 10.73 4.04
N PRO A 39 0.71 10.10 3.36
CA PRO A 39 -0.59 9.84 3.98
C PRO A 39 -0.52 8.89 5.17
N SER A 40 0.42 7.93 5.14
CA SER A 40 0.63 6.95 6.21
C SER A 40 1.11 7.59 7.52
N ALA A 41 1.85 8.71 7.44
CA ALA A 41 2.38 9.39 8.62
C ALA A 41 1.28 9.98 9.51
N PHE A 42 0.22 10.53 8.90
CA PHE A 42 -0.85 11.19 9.64
C PHE A 42 -2.02 10.26 9.95
N VAL A 43 -2.49 9.54 8.94
CA VAL A 43 -3.74 8.77 9.04
C VAL A 43 -3.50 7.40 9.67
N GLY A 44 -2.41 6.74 9.29
CA GLY A 44 -2.09 5.38 9.76
C GLY A 44 -1.83 5.32 11.26
N GLN A 45 -1.12 6.30 11.82
CA GLN A 45 -0.79 6.32 13.25
C GLN A 45 -2.01 6.53 14.13
N ALA A 46 -2.88 7.49 13.77
CA ALA A 46 -4.09 7.77 14.55
C ALA A 46 -5.04 6.57 14.58
N ILE A 47 -5.28 5.94 13.43
CA ILE A 47 -6.12 4.73 13.35
C ILE A 47 -5.48 3.57 14.10
N GLY A 48 -4.16 3.41 13.99
CA GLY A 48 -3.42 2.36 14.70
C GLY A 48 -3.62 2.43 16.21
N GLN A 49 -3.49 3.62 16.81
CA GLN A 49 -3.66 3.79 18.26
C GLN A 49 -5.07 3.42 18.72
N VAL A 50 -6.10 3.91 18.02
CA VAL A 50 -7.51 3.60 18.34
C VAL A 50 -7.82 2.12 18.13
N PHE A 51 -7.29 1.53 17.05
CA PHE A 51 -7.45 0.11 16.78
C PHE A 51 -6.81 -0.74 17.88
N MET A 52 -5.58 -0.43 18.29
CA MET A 52 -4.88 -1.16 19.35
C MET A 52 -5.69 -1.15 20.65
N GLN A 53 -6.13 0.03 21.10
CA GLN A 53 -6.94 0.17 22.32
C GLN A 53 -8.23 -0.65 22.24
N ARG A 54 -8.98 -0.54 21.14
CA ARG A 54 -10.25 -1.25 20.97
C ARG A 54 -10.05 -2.76 20.82
N ALA A 55 -9.01 -3.18 20.12
CA ALA A 55 -8.73 -4.58 19.84
C ALA A 55 -8.26 -5.33 21.10
N SER A 56 -7.48 -4.69 21.97
CA SER A 56 -7.12 -5.26 23.27
C SER A 56 -8.34 -5.57 24.15
N VAL A 57 -9.37 -4.71 24.14
CA VAL A 57 -10.64 -4.98 24.85
C VAL A 57 -11.45 -6.05 24.11
N ALA A 58 -11.58 -5.92 22.79
CA ALA A 58 -12.37 -6.82 21.96
C ALA A 58 -11.85 -8.27 21.95
N ARG A 59 -10.57 -8.47 22.27
CA ARG A 59 -9.95 -9.80 22.45
C ARG A 59 -10.65 -10.63 23.51
N TYR A 60 -11.07 -10.00 24.62
CA TYR A 60 -11.71 -10.69 25.74
C TYR A 60 -13.24 -10.59 25.71
N SER A 61 -13.79 -9.60 25.00
CA SER A 61 -15.24 -9.39 24.90
C SER A 61 -15.89 -10.04 23.68
N GLY A 62 -15.15 -10.81 22.86
CA GLY A 62 -15.66 -11.54 21.70
C GLY A 62 -15.88 -10.70 20.42
N GLY A 63 -15.48 -9.43 20.41
CA GLY A 63 -15.71 -8.50 19.28
C GLY A 63 -14.56 -8.39 18.28
N LEU A 64 -13.47 -9.12 18.47
CA LEU A 64 -12.20 -8.89 17.75
C LEU A 64 -12.31 -9.12 16.24
N GLN A 65 -13.05 -10.15 15.81
CA GLN A 65 -13.27 -10.46 14.39
C GLN A 65 -13.91 -9.27 13.66
N ALA A 66 -15.08 -8.84 14.12
CA ALA A 66 -15.83 -7.76 13.50
C ALA A 66 -15.05 -6.44 13.51
N LEU A 67 -14.37 -6.13 14.62
CA LEU A 67 -13.52 -4.94 14.72
C LEU A 67 -12.36 -4.98 13.72
N SER A 68 -11.65 -6.12 13.62
CA SER A 68 -10.49 -6.29 12.74
C SER A 68 -10.88 -6.17 11.28
N LEU A 69 -11.93 -6.89 10.86
CA LEU A 69 -12.43 -6.83 9.49
C LEU A 69 -12.92 -5.43 9.12
N ARG A 70 -13.72 -4.79 9.99
CA ARG A 70 -14.23 -3.44 9.74
C ARG A 70 -13.10 -2.42 9.64
N THR A 71 -12.11 -2.50 10.51
CA THR A 71 -10.95 -1.58 10.49
C THR A 71 -10.10 -1.80 9.25
N TYR A 72 -9.86 -3.05 8.88
CA TYR A 72 -9.14 -3.39 7.66
C TYR A 72 -9.86 -2.86 6.40
N ILE A 73 -11.16 -3.12 6.25
CA ILE A 73 -11.96 -2.62 5.11
C ILE A 73 -11.93 -1.09 5.07
N PHE A 74 -12.07 -0.43 6.22
CA PHE A 74 -11.96 1.01 6.33
C PHE A 74 -10.62 1.53 5.81
N LEU A 75 -9.51 0.95 6.32
CA LEU A 75 -8.16 1.33 5.92
C LEU A 75 -7.87 1.06 4.45
N LEU A 76 -8.31 -0.09 3.93
CA LEU A 76 -8.10 -0.45 2.54
C LEU A 76 -8.88 0.49 1.62
N ARG A 77 -10.12 0.87 1.96
CA ARG A 77 -10.86 1.90 1.22
C ARG A 77 -10.20 3.27 1.34
N LEU A 78 -9.74 3.64 2.53
CA LEU A 78 -9.14 4.95 2.73
C LEU A 78 -7.81 5.12 1.99
N GLY A 79 -6.98 4.07 1.97
CA GLY A 79 -5.63 4.13 1.42
C GLY A 79 -5.51 3.61 -0.02
N PHE A 80 -6.17 2.50 -0.35
CA PHE A 80 -5.83 1.74 -1.55
C PHE A 80 -6.08 2.53 -2.84
N PHE A 81 -7.31 3.01 -3.04
CA PHE A 81 -7.66 3.75 -4.25
C PHE A 81 -6.90 5.09 -4.36
N PRO A 82 -6.85 5.98 -3.34
CA PRO A 82 -6.14 7.24 -3.46
C PRO A 82 -4.64 7.09 -3.74
N LEU A 83 -3.97 6.14 -3.06
CA LEU A 83 -2.54 5.90 -3.30
C LEU A 83 -2.29 5.26 -4.67
N LEU A 84 -3.17 4.34 -5.10
CA LEU A 84 -3.08 3.74 -6.43
C LEU A 84 -3.27 4.80 -7.51
N LEU A 85 -4.25 5.69 -7.37
CA LEU A 85 -4.50 6.81 -8.28
C LEU A 85 -3.28 7.73 -8.37
N ILE A 86 -2.75 8.21 -7.23
CA ILE A 86 -1.57 9.08 -7.20
C ILE A 86 -0.36 8.39 -7.84
N SER A 87 -0.11 7.13 -7.48
CA SER A 87 1.03 6.38 -8.01
C SER A 87 0.94 6.17 -9.52
N PHE A 88 -0.23 5.84 -10.06
CA PHE A 88 -0.38 5.50 -11.48
C PHE A 88 -0.07 6.71 -12.37
N PHE A 89 -0.49 7.90 -11.95
CA PHE A 89 -0.27 9.17 -12.63
C PHE A 89 0.97 9.92 -12.12
N SER A 90 1.78 9.31 -11.25
CA SER A 90 2.90 9.99 -10.59
C SER A 90 3.98 10.55 -11.54
N PRO A 91 4.36 9.95 -12.69
CA PRO A 91 5.29 10.62 -13.61
C PRO A 91 4.78 11.97 -14.10
N THR A 92 3.51 12.05 -14.47
CA THR A 92 2.85 13.29 -14.92
C THR A 92 2.70 14.27 -13.76
N ILE A 93 2.21 13.80 -12.60
CA ILE A 93 2.01 14.63 -11.41
C ILE A 93 3.34 15.22 -10.94
N PHE A 94 4.40 14.42 -10.86
CA PHE A 94 5.71 14.84 -10.36
C PHE A 94 6.39 15.77 -11.38
N GLY A 95 6.32 15.46 -12.69
CA GLY A 95 6.85 16.34 -13.73
C GLY A 95 6.21 17.73 -13.69
N ILE A 96 4.89 17.82 -13.54
CA ILE A 96 4.17 19.11 -13.51
C ILE A 96 4.43 19.89 -12.22
N ILE A 97 4.40 19.23 -11.06
CA ILE A 97 4.49 19.91 -9.76
C ILE A 97 5.94 20.23 -9.38
N LEU A 98 6.87 19.33 -9.69
CA LEU A 98 8.25 19.36 -9.17
C LEU A 98 9.28 19.65 -10.28
N GLY A 99 8.87 19.54 -11.56
CA GLY A 99 9.69 19.73 -12.75
C GLY A 99 10.11 18.41 -13.42
N ASP A 100 10.49 18.49 -14.70
CA ASP A 100 10.75 17.34 -15.58
C ASP A 100 11.79 16.34 -15.04
N ARG A 101 12.76 16.82 -14.25
CA ARG A 101 13.77 15.97 -13.59
C ARG A 101 13.18 14.90 -12.66
N TRP A 102 11.92 15.06 -12.22
CA TRP A 102 11.24 14.13 -11.31
C TRP A 102 10.29 13.15 -12.01
N ILE A 103 10.18 13.21 -13.33
CA ILE A 103 9.39 12.24 -14.10
C ILE A 103 9.89 10.82 -13.83
N GLU A 104 11.21 10.63 -13.74
CA GLU A 104 11.82 9.33 -13.44
C GLU A 104 11.50 8.85 -12.01
N ALA A 105 11.48 9.75 -11.01
CA ALA A 105 11.00 9.42 -9.67
C ALA A 105 9.53 8.97 -9.69
N GLY A 106 8.71 9.58 -10.55
CA GLY A 106 7.34 9.13 -10.78
C GLY A 106 7.27 7.72 -11.37
N ALA A 107 8.23 7.29 -12.19
CA ALA A 107 8.25 5.93 -12.69
C ALA A 107 8.43 4.90 -11.56
N TYR A 108 9.32 5.18 -10.60
CA TYR A 108 9.45 4.35 -9.40
C TYR A 108 8.18 4.40 -8.52
N ALA A 109 7.58 5.58 -8.35
CA ALA A 109 6.34 5.72 -7.59
C ALA A 109 5.19 4.91 -8.19
N ARG A 110 5.06 4.89 -9.53
CA ARG A 110 4.08 4.06 -10.23
C ARG A 110 4.23 2.57 -9.91
N LEU A 111 5.46 2.08 -9.81
CA LEU A 111 5.73 0.67 -9.48
C LEU A 111 5.46 0.38 -8.00
N LEU A 112 5.82 1.29 -7.09
CA LEU A 112 5.68 1.13 -5.64
C LEU A 112 4.23 1.28 -5.14
N GLY A 113 3.42 2.04 -5.87
CA GLY A 113 2.05 2.40 -5.52
C GLY A 113 1.20 1.28 -4.94
N PRO A 114 0.95 0.18 -5.70
CA PRO A 114 0.11 -0.92 -5.23
C PRO A 114 0.61 -1.53 -3.91
N TRP A 115 1.93 -1.70 -3.77
CA TRP A 115 2.53 -2.23 -2.55
C TRP A 115 2.37 -1.27 -1.36
N ILE A 116 2.70 0.01 -1.52
CA ILE A 116 2.58 1.02 -0.46
C ILE A 116 1.11 1.21 -0.05
N ALA A 117 0.20 1.20 -1.02
CA ALA A 117 -1.24 1.29 -0.82
C ALA A 117 -1.77 0.17 0.09
N PHE A 118 -1.27 -1.06 -0.08
CA PHE A 118 -1.62 -2.17 0.79
C PHE A 118 -0.87 -2.13 2.13
N ALA A 119 0.40 -1.71 2.12
CA ALA A 119 1.21 -1.53 3.32
C ALA A 119 0.58 -0.52 4.30
N PHE A 120 -0.09 0.51 3.79
CA PHE A 120 -0.86 1.48 4.58
C PHE A 120 -1.92 0.79 5.45
N ALA A 121 -2.69 -0.14 4.87
CA ALA A 121 -3.71 -0.89 5.61
C ALA A 121 -3.09 -1.97 6.53
N TYR A 122 -2.00 -2.58 6.10
CA TYR A 122 -1.27 -3.59 6.88
C TYR A 122 -0.64 -3.06 8.16
N SER A 123 -0.03 -1.87 8.10
CA SER A 123 0.76 -1.32 9.22
C SER A 123 0.01 -1.25 10.57
N PRO A 124 -1.23 -0.75 10.67
CA PRO A 124 -1.97 -0.76 11.94
C PRO A 124 -2.50 -2.16 12.28
N MET A 125 -2.80 -3.01 11.29
CA MET A 125 -3.31 -4.36 11.51
C MET A 125 -2.23 -5.31 12.04
N SER A 126 -0.94 -5.07 11.76
CA SER A 126 0.14 -5.92 12.25
C SER A 126 0.24 -5.98 13.78
N MET A 127 -0.40 -5.04 14.50
CA MET A 127 -0.53 -5.10 15.97
C MET A 127 -1.35 -6.30 16.45
N LEU A 128 -2.18 -6.89 15.59
CA LEU A 128 -2.88 -8.14 15.89
C LEU A 128 -1.92 -9.29 16.23
N TYR A 129 -0.70 -9.32 15.68
CA TYR A 129 0.30 -10.30 16.12
C TYR A 129 0.61 -10.18 17.60
N SER A 130 0.59 -8.96 18.16
CA SER A 130 0.80 -8.76 19.59
C SER A 130 -0.45 -9.04 20.43
N ILE A 131 -1.63 -8.66 19.93
CA ILE A 131 -2.91 -8.86 20.64
C ILE A 131 -3.30 -10.34 20.70
N LEU A 132 -2.89 -11.13 19.70
CA LEU A 132 -3.16 -12.55 19.58
C LEU A 132 -2.03 -13.44 20.11
N ASP A 133 -0.98 -12.87 20.70
CA ASP A 133 0.21 -13.59 21.16
C ASP A 133 0.91 -14.43 20.05
N ARG A 134 0.91 -13.91 18.82
CA ARG A 134 1.52 -14.51 17.62
C ARG A 134 2.77 -13.76 17.14
N GLN A 135 3.49 -13.07 18.04
CA GLN A 135 4.65 -12.25 17.67
C GLN A 135 5.77 -13.07 17.02
N GLY A 136 5.96 -14.34 17.44
CA GLY A 136 6.94 -15.25 16.84
C GLY A 136 6.68 -15.54 15.36
N ILE A 137 5.42 -15.77 14.99
CA ILE A 137 5.01 -15.95 13.58
C ILE A 137 5.21 -14.64 12.81
N GLY A 138 4.86 -13.51 13.43
CA GLY A 138 5.13 -12.18 12.89
C GLY A 138 6.62 -11.95 12.59
N LEU A 139 7.51 -12.40 13.48
CA LEU A 139 8.96 -12.28 13.31
C LEU A 139 9.48 -13.17 12.17
N ILE A 140 9.11 -14.45 12.16
CA ILE A 140 9.55 -15.40 11.11
C ILE A 140 9.07 -14.91 9.73
N SER A 141 7.81 -14.46 9.64
CA SER A 141 7.27 -13.91 8.39
C SER A 141 7.98 -12.63 7.95
N GLU A 142 8.40 -11.75 8.87
CA GLU A 142 9.17 -10.55 8.54
C GLU A 142 10.58 -10.90 8.02
N VAL A 143 11.27 -11.86 8.64
CA VAL A 143 12.59 -12.32 8.18
C VAL A 143 12.48 -12.96 6.79
N ALA A 144 11.53 -13.88 6.59
CA ALA A 144 11.29 -14.49 5.28
C ALA A 144 10.93 -13.44 4.21
N TYR A 145 10.13 -12.44 4.59
CA TYR A 145 9.76 -11.33 3.71
C TYR A 145 10.97 -10.49 3.27
N ILE A 146 11.86 -10.15 4.21
CA ILE A 146 13.10 -9.41 3.90
C ILE A 146 13.98 -10.22 2.95
N LEU A 147 14.20 -11.51 3.23
CA LEU A 147 15.03 -12.38 2.39
C LEU A 147 14.47 -12.52 0.98
N LEU A 148 13.16 -12.77 0.85
CA LEU A 148 12.52 -12.85 -0.46
C LEU A 148 12.72 -11.56 -1.27
N ARG A 149 12.59 -10.40 -0.63
CA ARG A 149 12.77 -9.10 -1.29
C ARG A 149 14.19 -8.89 -1.77
N ILE A 150 15.20 -9.32 -1.01
CA ILE A 150 16.60 -9.26 -1.43
C ILE A 150 16.80 -10.15 -2.66
N VAL A 151 16.31 -11.39 -2.63
CA VAL A 151 16.45 -12.35 -3.73
C VAL A 151 15.78 -11.82 -5.00
N VAL A 152 14.53 -11.38 -4.89
CA VAL A 152 13.74 -10.89 -6.02
C VAL A 152 14.31 -9.59 -6.59
N PHE A 153 14.83 -8.69 -5.73
CA PHE A 153 15.54 -7.51 -6.20
C PHE A 153 16.82 -7.88 -6.95
N TRP A 154 17.62 -8.80 -6.41
CA TRP A 154 18.85 -9.27 -7.04
C TRP A 154 18.60 -9.93 -8.41
N LEU A 155 17.50 -10.65 -8.57
CA LEU A 155 17.08 -11.19 -9.87
C LEU A 155 16.81 -10.10 -10.91
N GLY A 156 16.24 -8.96 -10.51
CA GLY A 156 16.10 -7.80 -11.39
C GLY A 156 17.45 -7.15 -11.71
N THR A 157 18.37 -7.12 -10.75
CA THR A 157 19.72 -6.58 -10.95
C THR A 157 20.48 -7.34 -12.01
N TYR A 158 20.30 -8.66 -12.12
CA TYR A 158 20.92 -9.47 -13.15
C TYR A 158 20.56 -9.02 -14.58
N ALA A 159 19.37 -8.44 -14.78
CA ALA A 159 18.94 -7.89 -16.06
C ALA A 159 19.48 -6.46 -16.33
N GLY A 160 20.12 -5.82 -15.35
CA GLY A 160 20.68 -4.47 -15.48
C GLY A 160 19.67 -3.32 -15.44
N ASP A 161 18.38 -3.59 -15.21
CA ASP A 161 17.31 -2.58 -15.19
C ASP A 161 16.85 -2.26 -13.76
N PRO A 162 17.05 -1.02 -13.25
CA PRO A 162 16.60 -0.63 -11.92
C PRO A 162 15.08 -0.63 -11.75
N LEU A 163 14.32 -0.31 -12.80
CA LEU A 163 12.87 -0.32 -12.76
C LEU A 163 12.34 -1.75 -12.63
N LEU A 164 12.97 -2.70 -13.33
CA LEU A 164 12.64 -4.12 -13.17
C LEU A 164 12.87 -4.60 -11.74
N SER A 165 14.01 -4.27 -11.14
CA SER A 165 14.32 -4.64 -9.75
C SER A 165 13.31 -4.09 -8.75
N VAL A 166 12.96 -2.81 -8.88
CA VAL A 166 11.95 -2.17 -8.02
C VAL A 166 10.56 -2.72 -8.30
N GLY A 167 10.23 -3.03 -9.56
CA GLY A 167 8.97 -3.63 -9.96
C GLY A 167 8.78 -5.03 -9.35
N LEU A 168 9.78 -5.90 -9.50
CA LEU A 168 9.79 -7.25 -8.93
C LEU A 168 9.69 -7.18 -7.39
N PHE A 169 10.46 -6.29 -6.77
CA PHE A 169 10.38 -6.02 -5.33
C PHE A 169 8.98 -5.58 -4.88
N SER A 170 8.34 -4.69 -5.64
CA SER A 170 6.98 -4.20 -5.35
C SER A 170 5.94 -5.31 -5.50
N ILE A 171 6.03 -6.14 -6.54
CA ILE A 171 5.13 -7.27 -6.76
C ILE A 171 5.26 -8.30 -5.64
N ALA A 172 6.48 -8.73 -5.30
CA ALA A 172 6.72 -9.64 -4.19
C ALA A 172 6.24 -9.03 -2.86
N GLY A 173 6.51 -7.73 -2.68
CA GLY A 173 5.99 -6.89 -1.60
C GLY A 173 4.49 -7.02 -1.42
N PHE A 174 3.78 -6.72 -2.50
CA PHE A 174 2.33 -6.70 -2.56
C PHE A 174 1.75 -8.09 -2.24
N LEU A 175 2.25 -9.15 -2.89
CA LEU A 175 1.74 -10.51 -2.68
C LEU A 175 1.93 -10.98 -1.24
N VAL A 176 3.12 -10.80 -0.67
CA VAL A 176 3.40 -11.23 0.70
C VAL A 176 2.56 -10.46 1.71
N LEU A 177 2.39 -9.14 1.55
CA LEU A 177 1.54 -8.37 2.46
C LEU A 177 0.08 -8.80 2.40
N ASN A 178 -0.44 -9.15 1.22
CA ASN A 178 -1.78 -9.71 1.09
C ASN A 178 -1.91 -11.03 1.86
N ILE A 179 -0.96 -11.95 1.70
CA ILE A 179 -0.95 -13.23 2.43
C ILE A 179 -0.90 -13.00 3.94
N ARG A 180 -0.02 -12.12 4.42
CA ARG A 180 0.12 -11.79 5.85
C ARG A 180 -1.14 -11.14 6.41
N MET A 181 -1.81 -10.27 5.64
CA MET A 181 -3.08 -9.69 6.05
C MET A 181 -4.18 -10.76 6.18
N LEU A 182 -4.26 -11.69 5.24
CA LEU A 182 -5.23 -12.79 5.30
C LEU A 182 -4.99 -13.67 6.53
N ASP A 183 -3.73 -14.03 6.84
CA ASP A 183 -3.37 -14.76 8.06
C ASP A 183 -3.82 -14.01 9.33
N LEU A 184 -3.60 -12.69 9.41
CA LEU A 184 -4.02 -11.88 10.55
C LEU A 184 -5.54 -11.82 10.72
N LEU A 185 -6.28 -11.65 9.62
CA LEU A 185 -7.74 -11.61 9.66
C LEU A 185 -8.31 -12.97 10.06
N VAL A 186 -7.77 -14.07 9.53
CA VAL A 186 -8.16 -15.43 9.92
C VAL A 186 -7.85 -15.69 11.40
N ALA A 187 -6.68 -15.26 11.87
CA ALA A 187 -6.31 -15.39 13.29
C ALA A 187 -7.18 -14.55 14.23
N SER A 188 -7.76 -13.45 13.73
CA SER A 188 -8.76 -12.65 14.46
C SER A 188 -10.16 -13.27 14.50
N GLY A 189 -10.39 -14.37 13.77
CA GLY A 189 -11.66 -15.09 13.69
C GLY A 189 -12.43 -14.91 12.37
N THR A 190 -11.92 -14.12 11.42
CA THR A 190 -12.60 -13.89 10.12
C THR A 190 -12.46 -15.12 9.23
N SER A 191 -13.50 -15.48 8.47
CA SER A 191 -13.36 -16.58 7.51
C SER A 191 -12.42 -16.20 6.36
N LEU A 192 -11.60 -17.14 5.87
CA LEU A 192 -10.67 -16.89 4.77
C LEU A 192 -11.40 -16.37 3.51
N LYS A 193 -12.59 -16.93 3.22
CA LYS A 193 -13.42 -16.51 2.09
C LYS A 193 -13.86 -15.06 2.21
N GLU A 194 -14.37 -14.66 3.38
CA GLU A 194 -14.82 -13.29 3.64
C GLU A 194 -13.67 -12.29 3.52
N ALA A 195 -12.52 -12.58 4.12
CA ALA A 195 -11.34 -11.72 4.02
C ALA A 195 -10.82 -11.60 2.57
N PHE A 196 -10.76 -12.70 1.85
CA PHE A 196 -10.28 -12.74 0.48
C PHE A 196 -11.22 -12.01 -0.49
N PHE A 197 -12.51 -12.36 -0.51
CA PHE A 197 -13.48 -11.71 -1.40
C PHE A 197 -13.72 -10.24 -1.03
N GLY A 198 -13.69 -9.90 0.25
CA GLY A 198 -13.75 -8.49 0.70
C GLY A 198 -12.58 -7.67 0.15
N THR A 199 -11.37 -8.22 0.22
CA THR A 199 -10.17 -7.58 -0.35
C THR A 199 -10.27 -7.45 -1.86
N LEU A 200 -10.60 -8.55 -2.55
CA LEU A 200 -10.68 -8.59 -4.01
C LEU A 200 -11.73 -7.62 -4.56
N ARG A 201 -12.90 -7.51 -3.90
CA ARG A 201 -13.96 -6.56 -4.27
C ARG A 201 -13.45 -5.11 -4.23
N ILE A 202 -12.76 -4.72 -3.16
CA ILE A 202 -12.23 -3.35 -3.03
C ILE A 202 -11.13 -3.08 -4.06
N MET A 203 -10.26 -4.05 -4.32
CA MET A 203 -9.23 -3.94 -5.36
C MET A 203 -9.85 -3.81 -6.76
N ALA A 204 -10.84 -4.64 -7.09
CA ALA A 204 -11.55 -4.58 -8.36
C ALA A 204 -12.26 -3.24 -8.54
N GLU A 205 -12.95 -2.76 -7.50
CA GLU A 205 -13.58 -1.43 -7.50
C GLU A 205 -12.54 -0.31 -7.77
N ALA A 206 -11.36 -0.38 -7.14
CA ALA A 206 -10.30 0.60 -7.36
C ALA A 206 -9.75 0.55 -8.79
N LEU A 207 -9.57 -0.64 -9.36
CA LEU A 207 -9.12 -0.82 -10.74
C LEU A 207 -10.16 -0.28 -11.74
N ILE A 208 -11.45 -0.53 -11.52
CA ILE A 208 -12.52 0.00 -12.37
C ILE A 208 -12.52 1.53 -12.34
N LEU A 209 -12.38 2.13 -11.16
CA LEU A 209 -12.32 3.59 -11.01
C LEU A 209 -11.07 4.21 -11.64
N LEU A 210 -10.01 3.44 -11.85
CA LEU A 210 -8.80 3.87 -12.55
C LEU A 210 -8.97 3.91 -14.08
N MET A 211 -9.96 3.21 -14.63
CA MET A 211 -10.16 3.12 -16.08
C MET A 211 -10.43 4.49 -16.74
N PRO A 212 -11.32 5.38 -16.24
CA PRO A 212 -11.58 6.65 -16.91
C PRO A 212 -10.36 7.60 -16.95
N PRO A 213 -9.60 7.82 -15.85
CA PRO A 213 -8.34 8.56 -15.94
C PRO A 213 -7.33 7.91 -16.91
N LEU A 214 -7.27 6.57 -16.93
CA LEU A 214 -6.38 5.83 -17.81
C LEU A 214 -6.73 6.02 -19.29
N THR A 215 -8.01 5.98 -19.66
CA THR A 215 -8.45 6.17 -21.04
C THR A 215 -8.09 7.56 -21.55
N VAL A 216 -8.24 8.60 -20.73
CA VAL A 216 -7.81 9.98 -21.05
C VAL A 216 -6.31 10.04 -21.28
N MET A 217 -5.52 9.41 -20.41
CA MET A 217 -4.06 9.39 -20.56
C MET A 217 -3.61 8.73 -21.87
N LEU A 218 -4.29 7.67 -22.30
CA LEU A 218 -3.94 6.92 -23.52
C LEU A 218 -4.45 7.57 -24.82
N HIS A 219 -5.65 8.16 -24.82
CA HIS A 219 -6.30 8.66 -26.04
C HIS A 219 -6.21 10.18 -26.23
N ALA A 220 -5.89 10.93 -25.18
CA ALA A 220 -5.75 12.39 -25.23
C ALA A 220 -4.43 12.84 -24.57
N PRO A 221 -3.26 12.32 -25.01
CA PRO A 221 -1.98 12.75 -24.47
C PRO A 221 -1.80 14.26 -24.63
N GLY A 222 -1.26 14.93 -23.61
CA GLY A 222 -1.08 16.39 -23.57
C GLY A 222 -2.27 17.18 -23.00
N HIS A 223 -3.45 16.58 -22.87
CA HIS A 223 -4.62 17.22 -22.24
C HIS A 223 -4.60 17.05 -20.71
N ASN A 224 -3.55 17.55 -20.05
CA ASN A 224 -3.36 17.36 -18.61
C ASN A 224 -4.53 17.92 -17.79
N HIS A 225 -5.16 19.02 -18.24
CA HIS A 225 -6.34 19.59 -17.60
C HIS A 225 -7.54 18.61 -17.60
N LEU A 226 -7.75 17.89 -18.70
CA LEU A 226 -8.79 16.86 -18.81
C LEU A 226 -8.49 15.68 -17.88
N LEU A 227 -7.23 15.23 -17.84
CA LEU A 227 -6.79 14.17 -16.94
C LEU A 227 -7.07 14.53 -15.48
N PHE A 228 -6.66 15.73 -15.05
CA PHE A 228 -6.90 16.20 -13.68
C PHE A 228 -8.38 16.37 -13.35
N ALA A 229 -9.19 16.86 -14.29
CA ALA A 229 -10.64 16.96 -14.11
C ALA A 229 -11.29 15.59 -13.87
N ILE A 230 -10.89 14.57 -14.64
CA ILE A 230 -11.39 13.19 -14.47
C ILE A 230 -10.88 12.56 -13.17
N ILE A 231 -9.61 12.75 -12.81
CA ILE A 231 -9.06 12.33 -11.51
C ILE A 231 -9.86 12.93 -10.35
N ALA A 232 -10.17 14.23 -10.41
CA ALA A 232 -10.96 14.92 -9.40
C ALA A 232 -12.39 14.38 -9.32
N LEU A 233 -13.05 14.19 -10.47
CA LEU A 233 -14.40 13.63 -10.56
C LEU A 233 -14.48 12.23 -9.95
N VAL A 234 -13.58 11.32 -10.35
CA VAL A 234 -13.55 9.95 -9.81
C VAL A 234 -13.26 9.96 -8.32
N SER A 235 -12.35 10.83 -7.85
CA SER A 235 -12.06 10.98 -6.42
C SER A 235 -13.28 11.46 -5.64
N LEU A 236 -14.05 12.42 -6.16
CA LEU A 236 -15.29 12.88 -5.53
C LEU A 236 -16.35 11.77 -5.46
N ILE A 237 -16.56 11.02 -6.55
CA ILE A 237 -17.46 9.86 -6.58
C ILE A 237 -17.05 8.84 -5.53
N TYR A 238 -15.74 8.55 -5.45
CA TYR A 238 -15.19 7.60 -4.48
C TYR A 238 -15.41 8.05 -3.04
N LEU A 239 -15.10 9.31 -2.73
CA LEU A 239 -15.28 9.89 -1.39
C LEU A 239 -16.75 9.89 -0.99
N PHE A 240 -17.65 10.30 -1.89
CA PHE A 240 -19.08 10.31 -1.63
C PHE A 240 -19.64 8.92 -1.36
N ARG A 241 -19.22 7.91 -2.15
CA ARG A 241 -19.63 6.51 -1.96
C ARG A 241 -19.17 5.98 -0.60
N ASN A 242 -17.92 6.24 -0.22
CA ASN A 242 -17.38 5.78 1.06
C ASN A 242 -17.96 6.53 2.25
N TYR A 243 -18.19 7.84 2.13
CA TYR A 243 -18.87 8.63 3.16
C TYR A 243 -20.27 8.06 3.48
N LYS A 244 -21.07 7.75 2.45
CA LYS A 244 -22.38 7.09 2.62
C LYS A 244 -22.26 5.72 3.28
N PHE A 245 -21.30 4.90 2.85
CA PHE A 245 -21.07 3.57 3.41
C PHE A 245 -20.74 3.61 4.91
N PHE A 246 -20.00 4.63 5.36
CA PHE A 246 -19.67 4.77 6.79
C PHE A 246 -20.82 5.34 7.62
N LEU A 247 -21.66 6.21 7.06
CA LEU A 247 -22.88 6.68 7.73
C LEU A 247 -23.92 5.57 7.92
N SER A 248 -24.02 4.61 6.98
CA SER A 248 -24.99 3.50 7.05
C SER A 248 -24.57 2.35 7.96
N GLY A 249 -23.56 2.54 8.83
CA GLY A 249 -23.12 1.53 9.80
C GLY A 249 -22.10 0.51 9.27
N GLY A 250 -21.72 0.57 7.98
CA GLY A 250 -20.63 -0.23 7.41
C GLY A 250 -20.90 -1.74 7.31
N ALA A 251 -22.17 -2.16 7.21
CA ALA A 251 -22.50 -3.51 6.77
C ALA A 251 -22.25 -3.64 5.24
N PRO A 252 -21.60 -4.73 4.77
CA PRO A 252 -21.21 -4.94 3.37
C PRO A 252 -22.38 -5.11 2.38
#